data_AF-A0A2E5QBM0-F1
#
_entry.id   AF-A0A2E5QBM0-F1
#
_cell.length_a   1.000
_cell.length_b   1.000
_cell.length_c   1.000
_cell.angle_alpha   90.00
_cell.angle_beta   90.00
_cell.angle_gamma   90.00
#
_symmetry.space_group_name_H-M   'P 1'
#
loop_
_entity.id
_entity.type
_entity.pdbx_description
1 polymer ?
#
loop_
_entity_poly.entity_id
_entity_poly.type
_entity_poly.pdbx_seq_one_letter_code
_entity_poly.pdbx_strand_id
1 'polypeptide(L)'
;MEWIAITYCITLTACPALSLPSGFTGDGLPVGMQLIAANVTAYEFFTGCQQAGLSVGIIYSPEEAFEDEHFKARGFQVELVHDDLGRTVKYPGAPYKLPASPWSIYRRAPHLGEHTDEVLQSLK
;
A
#
# COMPACT_ATOMS: atom_id res chain seq x y z
N MET A 1 -17.81 -6.42 -41.97
CA MET A 1 -16.86 -7.55 -42.11
C MET A 1 -15.40 -7.11 -41.98
N GLU A 2 -15.04 -5.85 -42.24
CA GLU A 2 -13.66 -5.37 -42.09
C GLU A 2 -13.12 -5.38 -40.65
N TRP A 3 -13.95 -5.12 -39.63
CA TRP A 3 -13.47 -5.09 -38.23
C TRP A 3 -12.97 -6.45 -37.70
N ILE A 4 -13.43 -7.56 -38.32
CA ILE A 4 -12.99 -8.93 -38.00
C ILE A 4 -11.59 -9.20 -38.55
N ALA A 5 -11.15 -8.48 -39.59
CA ALA A 5 -9.81 -8.67 -40.15
C ALA A 5 -8.71 -8.16 -39.19
N ILE A 6 -8.98 -7.08 -38.45
CA ILE A 6 -8.05 -6.54 -37.44
C ILE A 6 -7.87 -7.52 -36.27
N THR A 7 -8.95 -8.17 -35.82
CA THR A 7 -8.86 -9.14 -34.72
C THR A 7 -8.14 -10.43 -35.14
N TYR A 8 -8.26 -10.83 -36.41
CA TYR A 8 -7.55 -11.98 -36.97
C TYR A 8 -6.02 -11.78 -37.00
N CYS A 9 -5.54 -10.62 -37.44
CA CYS A 9 -4.11 -10.32 -37.52
C CYS A 9 -3.41 -10.31 -36.15
N ILE A 10 -4.13 -9.93 -35.08
CA ILE A 10 -3.60 -9.90 -33.71
C ILE A 10 -3.52 -11.32 -33.10
N THR A 11 -4.40 -12.24 -33.51
CA THR A 11 -4.43 -13.61 -33.00
C THR A 11 -3.28 -14.47 -33.57
N LEU A 12 -2.83 -14.17 -34.79
CA LEU A 12 -1.76 -14.92 -35.47
C LEU A 12 -0.38 -14.81 -34.82
N THR A 13 -0.14 -13.80 -33.98
CA THR A 13 1.16 -13.63 -33.30
C THR A 13 1.25 -14.37 -31.96
N ALA A 14 0.22 -15.12 -31.56
CA ALA A 14 0.13 -15.78 -30.25
C ALA A 14 0.39 -14.84 -29.06
N CYS A 15 0.27 -13.52 -29.27
CA CYS A 15 0.11 -12.58 -28.20
C CYS A 15 -1.26 -12.87 -27.56
N PRO A 16 -1.35 -13.15 -26.26
CA PRO A 16 -2.65 -13.26 -25.60
C PRO A 16 -3.29 -11.88 -25.57
N ALA A 17 -3.93 -11.49 -26.67
CA ALA A 17 -4.68 -10.26 -26.82
C ALA A 17 -6.15 -10.63 -26.64
N LEU A 18 -6.62 -10.60 -25.39
CA LEU A 18 -8.05 -10.68 -25.10
C LEU A 18 -8.69 -9.39 -25.63
N SER A 19 -9.57 -9.50 -26.63
CA SER A 19 -10.36 -8.36 -27.12
C SER A 19 -11.37 -7.97 -26.05
N LEU A 20 -10.97 -7.07 -25.15
CA LEU A 20 -11.86 -6.52 -24.15
C LEU A 20 -12.65 -5.37 -24.75
N PRO A 21 -13.94 -5.22 -24.41
CA PRO A 21 -14.68 -4.04 -24.79
C PRO A 21 -13.96 -2.79 -24.25
N SER A 22 -13.45 -1.98 -25.17
CA SER A 22 -12.91 -0.66 -24.87
C SER A 22 -14.06 0.28 -24.59
N GLY A 23 -14.04 0.95 -23.45
CA GLY A 23 -15.09 1.90 -23.07
C GLY A 23 -15.23 2.02 -21.57
N PHE A 24 -16.18 2.85 -21.17
CA PHE A 24 -16.50 3.14 -19.78
C PHE A 24 -17.97 2.78 -19.48
N THR A 25 -18.24 2.35 -18.25
CA THR A 25 -19.60 2.19 -17.74
C THR A 25 -20.29 3.55 -17.58
N GLY A 26 -21.58 3.56 -17.25
CA GLY A 26 -22.31 4.81 -16.94
C GLY A 26 -21.69 5.62 -15.80
N ASP A 27 -20.97 4.95 -14.89
CA ASP A 27 -20.24 5.56 -13.78
C ASP A 27 -18.80 5.97 -14.14
N GLY A 28 -18.42 5.87 -15.42
CA GLY A 28 -17.11 6.30 -15.91
C GLY A 28 -15.96 5.31 -15.63
N LEU A 29 -16.25 4.06 -15.27
CA LEU A 29 -15.23 3.05 -14.97
C LEU A 29 -14.89 2.21 -16.21
N PRO A 30 -13.61 1.87 -16.47
CA PRO A 30 -13.22 1.11 -17.65
C PRO A 30 -13.80 -0.31 -17.62
N VAL A 31 -14.55 -0.68 -18.66
CA VAL A 31 -15.31 -1.94 -18.72
C VAL A 31 -14.36 -3.15 -18.69
N GLY A 32 -13.29 -3.12 -19.50
CA GLY A 32 -12.33 -4.22 -19.57
C GLY A 32 -11.67 -4.56 -18.22
N MET A 33 -11.31 -3.55 -17.43
CA MET A 33 -10.69 -3.76 -16.11
C MET A 33 -11.69 -4.37 -15.12
N GLN A 34 -12.94 -3.92 -15.15
CA GLN A 34 -13.99 -4.48 -14.28
C GLN A 34 -14.24 -5.96 -14.59
N LEU A 35 -14.22 -6.36 -15.86
CA LEU A 35 -14.40 -7.76 -16.26
C LEU A 35 -13.25 -8.66 -15.80
N ILE A 36 -12.00 -8.21 -15.94
CA ILE A 36 -10.83 -8.99 -15.52
C ILE A 36 -10.77 -9.08 -14.00
N ALA A 37 -10.90 -7.94 -13.31
CA ALA A 37 -10.73 -7.87 -11.86
C ALA A 37 -11.89 -8.50 -11.07
N ALA A 38 -13.06 -8.72 -11.68
CA ALA A 38 -14.25 -9.25 -10.99
C ALA A 38 -14.08 -10.68 -10.41
N ASN A 39 -13.12 -11.47 -10.90
CA ASN A 39 -12.98 -12.88 -10.53
C ASN A 39 -11.70 -13.17 -9.73
N VAL A 40 -10.96 -12.14 -9.33
CA VAL A 40 -9.71 -12.28 -8.55
C VAL A 40 -9.73 -11.29 -7.40
N THR A 41 -8.99 -11.60 -6.34
CA THR A 41 -8.80 -10.64 -5.26
C THR A 41 -7.95 -9.45 -5.72
N ALA A 42 -8.06 -8.30 -5.04
CA ALA A 42 -7.23 -7.14 -5.35
C ALA A 42 -5.72 -7.45 -5.25
N TYR A 43 -5.34 -8.33 -4.31
CA TYR A 43 -3.96 -8.76 -4.14
C TYR A 43 -3.45 -9.66 -5.27
N GLU A 44 -4.25 -10.64 -5.69
CA GLU A 44 -3.93 -11.49 -6.85
C GLU A 44 -3.84 -10.67 -8.14
N PHE A 45 -4.74 -9.71 -8.33
CA PHE A 45 -4.70 -8.81 -9.47
C PHE A 45 -3.42 -7.96 -9.47
N PHE A 46 -3.09 -7.35 -8.32
CA PHE A 46 -1.88 -6.56 -8.14
C PHE A 46 -0.59 -7.35 -8.42
N THR A 47 -0.47 -8.55 -7.86
CA THR A 47 0.71 -9.40 -8.06
C THR A 47 0.81 -9.94 -9.49
N GLY A 48 -0.30 -10.34 -10.10
CA GLY A 48 -0.36 -10.74 -11.50
C GLY A 48 0.01 -9.61 -12.46
N CYS A 49 -0.51 -8.40 -12.24
CA CYS A 49 -0.14 -7.22 -13.04
C CYS A 49 1.34 -6.88 -12.90
N GLN A 50 1.91 -6.93 -11.69
CA GLN A 50 3.35 -6.72 -11.49
C GLN A 50 4.20 -7.74 -12.27
N GLN A 51 3.83 -9.03 -12.24
CA GLN A 51 4.52 -10.07 -13.01
C GLN A 51 4.44 -9.81 -14.53
N ALA A 52 3.34 -9.22 -14.99
CA ALA A 52 3.15 -8.79 -16.38
C ALA A 52 3.85 -7.45 -16.72
N GLY A 53 4.55 -6.82 -15.78
CA GLY A 53 5.21 -5.52 -15.97
C GLY A 53 4.25 -4.32 -15.99
N LEU A 54 3.01 -4.50 -15.51
CA LEU A 54 2.00 -3.45 -15.41
C LEU A 54 2.06 -2.78 -14.03
N SER A 55 2.10 -1.45 -14.01
CA SER A 55 2.04 -0.66 -12.78
C SER A 55 0.59 -0.56 -12.30
N VAL A 56 0.26 -1.31 -11.25
CA VAL A 56 -1.05 -1.32 -10.58
C VAL A 56 -0.78 -1.23 -9.08
N GLY A 57 -1.67 -0.58 -8.33
CA GLY A 57 -1.61 -0.52 -6.88
C GLY A 57 -2.95 -0.88 -6.27
N ILE A 58 -2.92 -1.47 -5.07
CA ILE A 58 -4.12 -1.75 -4.28
C ILE A 58 -4.47 -0.49 -3.48
N ILE A 59 -5.75 -0.15 -3.44
CA ILE A 59 -6.26 0.88 -2.53
C ILE A 59 -6.63 0.16 -1.23
N TYR A 60 -5.76 0.24 -0.24
CA TYR A 60 -6.00 -0.31 1.09
C TYR A 60 -6.73 0.68 2.00
N SER A 61 -7.53 0.16 2.93
CA SER A 61 -7.89 0.92 4.14
C SER A 61 -6.65 1.13 5.03
N PRO A 62 -6.65 2.11 5.95
CA PRO A 62 -5.53 2.29 6.88
C PRO A 62 -5.20 1.04 7.70
N GLU A 63 -6.21 0.28 8.11
CA GLU A 63 -6.07 -0.96 8.89
C GLU A 63 -5.45 -2.08 8.05
N GLU A 64 -5.90 -2.23 6.79
CA GLU A 64 -5.35 -3.20 5.85
C GLU A 64 -3.90 -2.88 5.48
N ALA A 65 -3.61 -1.61 5.20
CA ALA A 65 -2.27 -1.15 4.91
C ALA A 65 -1.31 -1.40 6.08
N PHE A 66 -1.79 -1.24 7.31
CA PHE A 66 -0.98 -1.52 8.48
C PHE A 66 -0.63 -3.01 8.56
N GLU A 67 -1.58 -3.90 8.27
CA GLU A 67 -1.40 -5.35 8.35
C GLU A 67 -0.76 -6.01 7.12
N ASP A 68 -0.49 -5.24 6.07
CA ASP A 68 0.12 -5.72 4.83
C ASP A 68 1.54 -6.30 5.05
N GLU A 69 1.81 -7.39 4.34
CA GLU A 69 3.05 -8.16 4.49
C GLU A 69 4.30 -7.34 4.14
N HIS A 70 4.20 -6.42 3.18
CA HIS A 70 5.32 -5.58 2.79
C HIS A 70 5.71 -4.61 3.92
N PHE A 71 4.73 -4.00 4.58
CA PHE A 71 4.98 -3.11 5.72
C PHE A 71 5.54 -3.87 6.92
N LYS A 72 5.05 -5.09 7.21
CA LYS A 72 5.58 -5.97 8.26
C LYS A 72 7.00 -6.42 7.97
N ALA A 73 7.29 -6.91 6.76
CA ALA A 73 8.62 -7.36 6.35
C ALA A 73 9.65 -6.22 6.42
N ARG A 74 9.20 -4.98 6.20
CA ARG A 74 10.05 -3.80 6.31
C ARG A 74 10.28 -3.35 7.77
N GLY A 75 9.65 -3.99 8.76
CA GLY A 75 9.74 -3.59 10.16
C GLY A 75 9.16 -2.19 10.39
N PHE A 76 8.12 -1.83 9.63
CA PHE A 76 7.50 -0.52 9.74
C PHE A 76 6.70 -0.40 11.06
N GLN A 77 6.05 -1.47 11.52
CA GLN A 77 5.33 -1.45 12.79
C GLN A 77 6.32 -1.51 13.97
N VAL A 78 6.17 -0.62 14.95
CA VAL A 78 6.95 -0.62 16.21
C VAL A 78 6.00 -0.75 17.39
N GLU A 79 6.32 -1.62 18.33
CA GLU A 79 5.56 -1.79 19.57
C GLU A 79 6.08 -0.85 20.65
N LEU A 80 5.17 -0.08 21.25
CA LEU A 80 5.51 0.90 22.28
C LEU A 80 4.64 0.69 23.51
N VAL A 81 5.29 0.61 24.68
CA VAL A 81 4.60 0.47 25.96
C VAL A 81 4.06 1.84 26.38
N HIS A 82 2.76 1.89 26.67
CA HIS A 82 2.08 3.03 27.25
C HIS A 82 1.69 2.72 28.69
N ASP A 83 2.53 3.12 29.64
CA ASP A 83 2.29 2.92 31.08
C ASP A 83 0.97 3.57 31.53
N ASP A 84 0.62 4.70 30.91
CA ASP A 84 -0.62 5.45 31.13
C ASP A 84 -1.88 4.70 30.67
N LEU A 85 -1.75 3.91 29.60
CA LEU A 85 -2.84 3.07 29.08
C LEU A 85 -2.77 1.63 29.60
N GLY A 86 -1.73 1.28 30.35
CA GLY A 86 -1.46 -0.08 30.84
C GLY A 86 -1.34 -1.12 29.72
N ARG A 87 -0.99 -0.71 28.49
CA ARG A 87 -0.95 -1.61 27.32
C ARG A 87 0.15 -1.23 26.33
N THR A 88 0.57 -2.20 25.54
CA THR A 88 1.42 -1.98 24.36
C THR A 88 0.56 -1.59 23.16
N VAL A 89 0.94 -0.56 22.43
CA VAL A 89 0.27 -0.08 21.23
C VAL A 89 1.24 -0.15 20.05
N LYS A 90 0.75 -0.56 18.87
CA LYS A 90 1.53 -0.57 17.64
C LYS A 90 1.48 0.79 16.97
N TYR A 91 2.66 1.32 16.65
CA TYR A 91 2.86 2.60 15.97
C TYR A 91 3.45 2.40 14.58
N PRO A 92 3.16 3.33 13.65
CA PRO A 92 3.99 3.49 12.45
C PRO A 92 5.39 3.96 12.88
N GLY A 93 6.38 3.16 12.53
CA GLY A 93 7.79 3.37 12.80
C GLY A 93 8.46 4.19 11.70
N ALA A 94 9.72 3.90 11.43
CA ALA A 94 10.57 4.74 10.58
C ALA A 94 10.07 4.73 9.12
N PRO A 95 9.65 5.88 8.55
CA PRO A 95 9.28 5.94 7.14
C PRO A 95 10.49 5.71 6.23
N TYR A 96 11.69 6.06 6.71
CA TYR A 96 12.95 5.89 6.01
C TYR A 96 13.96 5.13 6.88
N LYS A 97 14.71 4.22 6.26
CA LYS A 97 15.85 3.53 6.90
C LYS A 97 17.13 4.24 6.49
N LEU A 98 17.78 4.89 7.45
CA LEU A 98 19.01 5.65 7.25
C LEU A 98 20.15 4.98 8.03
N PRO A 99 20.98 4.11 7.42
CA PRO A 99 22.00 3.34 8.14
C PRO A 99 23.02 4.17 8.91
N ALA A 100 23.38 5.35 8.39
CA ALA A 100 24.33 6.26 9.03
C ALA A 100 23.71 7.11 10.16
N SER A 101 22.38 7.23 10.19
CA SER A 101 21.65 8.06 11.14
C SER A 101 20.28 7.43 11.44
N PRO A 102 20.26 6.27 12.11
CA PRO A 102 19.03 5.51 12.30
C PRO A 102 18.04 6.31 13.15
N TRP A 103 16.84 6.52 12.62
CA TRP A 103 15.73 7.09 13.37
C TRP A 103 14.92 5.97 14.03
N SER A 104 14.58 6.15 15.30
CA SER A 104 13.78 5.21 16.08
C SER A 104 12.88 5.92 17.07
N ILE A 105 11.70 5.35 17.33
CA ILE A 105 10.84 5.75 18.45
C ILE A 105 11.40 5.09 19.71
N TYR A 106 11.80 5.90 20.69
CA TYR A 106 12.44 5.41 21.93
C TYR A 106 11.56 5.57 23.18
N ARG A 107 10.50 6.39 23.12
CA ARG A 107 9.54 6.59 24.21
C ARG A 107 8.18 7.06 23.67
N ARG A 108 7.13 6.90 24.48
CA ARG A 108 5.80 7.45 24.20
C ARG A 108 5.83 8.97 24.10
N ALA A 109 4.78 9.52 23.49
CA ALA A 109 4.56 10.96 23.51
C ALA A 109 4.55 11.48 24.96
N PRO A 110 5.21 12.62 25.24
CA PRO A 110 5.23 13.19 26.58
C PRO A 110 3.84 13.61 27.02
N HIS A 111 3.57 13.50 28.32
CA HIS A 111 2.44 14.12 28.96
C HIS A 111 2.62 15.64 29.00
N LEU A 112 1.50 16.34 29.16
CA LEU A 112 1.52 17.79 29.33
C LEU A 112 2.35 18.16 30.56
N GLY A 113 3.46 18.87 30.34
CA GLY A 113 4.35 19.34 31.39
C GLY A 113 5.37 18.31 31.91
N GLU A 114 5.47 17.11 31.31
CA GLU A 114 6.36 16.03 31.78
C GLU A 114 7.84 16.43 31.90
N HIS A 115 8.30 17.34 31.05
CA HIS A 115 9.69 17.79 31.01
C HIS A 115 9.89 19.25 31.44
N THR A 116 8.87 19.90 32.03
CA THR A 116 8.94 21.33 32.36
C THR A 116 10.08 21.63 33.34
N ASP A 117 10.19 20.86 34.43
CA ASP A 117 11.20 21.11 35.47
C ASP A 117 12.62 20.83 34.96
N GLU A 118 12.81 19.77 34.16
CA GLU A 118 14.08 19.43 33.52
C GLU A 118 14.56 20.58 32.61
N VAL A 119 13.68 21.09 31.75
CA VAL A 119 14.01 22.19 30.82
C VAL A 119 14.28 23.49 31.57
N LEU A 120 13.47 23.84 32.58
CA LEU A 120 13.67 25.06 33.37
C LEU A 120 14.99 25.05 34.16
N GLN A 121 15.48 23.87 34.57
CA GLN A 121 16.79 23.73 35.19
C GLN A 121 17.93 23.90 34.19
N SER A 122 17.77 23.44 32.94
CA SER A 122 18.80 23.56 31.90
C SER A 122 19.08 24.99 31.41
N LEU A 123 18.16 25.93 31.71
CA LEU A 123 18.24 27.34 31.31
C LEU A 123 18.91 28.25 32.34
N LYS A 124 19.32 27.71 33.50
CA LYS A 124 20.06 28.45 34.53
C LYS A 124 21.57 28.30 34.35
#